data_AF-A0AAV3Y1N8-F1
#
_entry.id   AF-A0AAV3Y1N8-F1
#
_cell.length_a   1.000
_cell.length_b   1.000
_cell.length_c   1.000
_cell.angle_alpha   90.00
_cell.angle_beta   90.00
_cell.angle_gamma   90.00
#
_symmetry.space_group_name_H-M   'P 1'
#
loop_
_entity.id
_entity.type
_entity.pdbx_description
1 polymer ?
#
loop_
_entity_poly.entity_id
_entity_poly.type
_entity_poly.pdbx_seq_one_letter_code
_entity_poly.pdbx_strand_id
1 'polypeptide(L)'
;MLFLYLTAEYKSKEHGLNQVVLWDKIVKRGDNTILDLRQANTKYYFWDYGNGLKGNDNVTLTLSWNVIPNAGTLPKIKGSGSHVIHFPDQYTGGRV
;
A
#
# COMPACT_ATOMS: atom_id res chain seq x y z
N MET A 1 7.95 -6.96 17.44
CA MET A 1 8.19 -7.03 15.98
C MET A 1 7.23 -6.07 15.31
N LEU A 2 7.58 -5.46 14.18
CA LEU A 2 6.67 -4.61 13.42
C LEU A 2 6.34 -5.30 12.09
N PHE A 3 5.08 -5.26 11.70
CA PHE A 3 4.64 -5.64 10.36
C PHE A 3 4.21 -4.37 9.63
N LEU A 4 5.06 -3.87 8.75
CA LEU A 4 4.81 -2.69 7.93
C LEU A 4 4.21 -3.10 6.60
N TYR A 5 3.31 -2.29 6.08
CA TYR A 5 2.72 -2.50 4.77
C TYR A 5 2.26 -1.19 4.15
N LEU A 6 2.44 -1.07 2.84
CA LEU A 6 2.00 0.03 2.02
C LEU A 6 0.69 -0.37 1.35
N THR A 7 -0.35 0.45 1.55
CA THR A 7 -1.66 0.22 0.94
C THR A 7 -2.06 1.32 0.01
N ALA A 8 -2.65 0.96 -1.12
CA ALA A 8 -3.41 1.85 -2.00
C ALA A 8 -4.88 1.82 -1.60
N GLU A 9 -5.42 2.98 -1.25
CA GLU A 9 -6.84 3.21 -0.99
C GLU A 9 -7.43 3.98 -2.18
N TYR A 10 -8.52 3.47 -2.76
CA TYR A 10 -9.22 4.13 -3.88
C TYR A 10 -10.73 3.85 -3.82
N LYS A 11 -11.51 4.64 -4.57
CA LYS A 11 -12.96 4.46 -4.67
C LYS A 11 -13.32 3.95 -6.05
N SER A 12 -14.27 3.02 -6.14
CA SER A 12 -14.85 2.56 -7.41
C SER A 12 -16.37 2.81 -7.41
N LYS A 13 -17.02 2.64 -8.56
CA LYS A 13 -18.49 2.78 -8.67
C LYS A 13 -19.23 1.73 -7.84
N GLU A 14 -18.64 0.55 -7.68
CA GLU A 14 -19.24 -0.58 -6.98
C GLU A 14 -18.93 -0.57 -5.48
N HIS A 15 -17.79 0.01 -5.07
CA HIS A 15 -17.32 0.01 -3.69
C HIS A 15 -16.78 1.37 -3.26
N GLY A 16 -17.30 1.87 -2.12
CA GLY A 16 -16.93 3.18 -1.58
C GLY A 16 -15.52 3.27 -0.99
N LEU A 17 -14.87 2.13 -0.72
CA LEU A 17 -13.48 2.03 -0.27
C LEU A 17 -12.89 0.68 -0.69
N ASN A 18 -11.93 0.71 -1.60
CA ASN A 18 -11.08 -0.43 -1.95
C ASN A 18 -9.69 -0.21 -1.35
N GLN A 19 -9.12 -1.27 -0.78
CA GLN A 19 -7.80 -1.22 -0.18
C GLN A 19 -6.96 -2.40 -0.67
N VAL A 20 -5.82 -2.12 -1.29
CA VAL A 20 -4.89 -3.12 -1.85
C VAL A 20 -3.52 -2.93 -1.21
N VAL A 21 -2.90 -4.02 -0.76
CA VAL A 21 -1.52 -4.00 -0.24
C VAL A 21 -0.55 -4.15 -1.41
N LEU A 22 0.41 -3.23 -1.55
CA LEU A 22 1.40 -3.24 -2.64
C LEU A 22 2.76 -3.76 -2.21
N TRP A 23 3.08 -3.57 -0.92
CA TRP A 23 4.37 -3.91 -0.35
C TRP A 23 4.21 -4.13 1.14
N ASP A 24 5.04 -5.01 1.69
CA ASP A 24 5.11 -5.30 3.12
C ASP A 24 6.57 -5.48 3.56
N LYS A 25 6.84 -5.34 4.85
CA LYS A 25 8.09 -5.77 5.46
C LYS A 25 7.90 -6.04 6.94
N ILE A 26 8.51 -7.13 7.39
CA ILE A 26 8.64 -7.44 8.81
C ILE A 26 9.95 -6.83 9.31
N VAL A 27 9.89 -6.02 10.36
CA VAL A 27 11.05 -5.47 11.07
C VAL A 27 11.15 -6.15 12.43
N LYS A 28 12.25 -6.87 12.65
CA LYS A 28 12.53 -7.57 13.90
C LYS A 28 13.27 -6.67 14.88
N ARG A 29 13.33 -7.10 16.14
CA ARG A 29 14.08 -6.38 17.18
C ARG A 29 15.57 -6.50 16.85
N GLY A 30 16.27 -5.37 16.78
CA GLY A 30 17.69 -5.31 16.40
C GLY A 30 17.94 -5.06 14.91
N ASP A 31 16.90 -5.07 14.08
CA ASP A 31 17.03 -4.61 12.69
C ASP A 31 17.17 -3.09 12.62
N ASN A 32 17.80 -2.58 11.55
CA ASN A 32 17.83 -1.15 11.28
C ASN A 32 16.40 -0.64 11.06
N THR A 33 16.01 0.34 11.88
CA THR A 33 14.69 0.96 11.85
C THR A 33 14.56 2.03 10.76
N ILE A 34 15.69 2.49 10.19
CA ILE A 34 15.71 3.42 9.06
C ILE A 34 15.42 2.65 7.77
N LEU A 35 14.30 2.99 7.14
CA LEU A 35 13.90 2.47 5.83
C LEU A 35 14.28 3.48 4.75
N ASP A 36 15.41 3.26 4.08
CA ASP A 36 15.74 3.96 2.82
C ASP A 36 15.43 3.03 1.64
N LEU A 37 14.21 3.15 1.12
CA LEU A 37 13.74 2.39 -0.03
C LEU A 37 13.65 3.34 -1.24
N ARG A 38 14.60 3.21 -2.15
CA ARG A 38 14.61 3.96 -3.43
C ARG A 38 14.27 3.00 -4.56
N GLN A 39 13.31 3.39 -5.39
CA GLN A 39 12.86 2.59 -6.54
C GLN A 39 12.49 1.15 -6.16
N ALA A 40 11.95 0.96 -4.95
CA ALA A 40 11.51 -0.35 -4.51
C ALA A 40 10.32 -0.79 -5.37
N ASN A 41 10.45 -1.95 -6.00
CA ASN A 41 9.36 -2.56 -6.75
C ASN A 41 8.22 -2.95 -5.80
N THR A 42 6.99 -2.78 -6.27
CA THR A 42 5.81 -3.33 -5.58
C THR A 42 5.93 -4.85 -5.53
N LYS A 43 5.73 -5.44 -4.35
CA LYS A 43 5.68 -6.90 -4.20
C LYS A 43 4.40 -7.49 -4.80
N TYR A 44 3.32 -6.72 -4.73
CA TYR A 44 2.02 -7.09 -5.24
C TYR A 44 1.57 -6.04 -6.24
N TYR A 45 1.03 -6.50 -7.36
CA TYR A 45 0.45 -5.62 -8.37
C TYR A 45 -0.83 -4.95 -7.84
N PHE A 46 -1.21 -3.84 -8.46
CA PHE A 46 -2.50 -3.20 -8.23
C PHE A 46 -3.62 -4.08 -8.78
N TRP A 47 -3.99 -5.11 -8.04
CA TRP A 47 -5.04 -6.04 -8.41
C TRP A 47 -6.35 -5.58 -7.79
N ASP A 48 -7.32 -5.25 -8.63
CA ASP A 48 -8.69 -4.87 -8.26
C ASP A 48 -9.67 -5.98 -8.67
N TYR A 49 -10.84 -6.03 -8.03
CA TYR A 49 -11.94 -6.94 -8.38
C TYR A 49 -12.53 -6.63 -9.76
N GLY A 50 -12.31 -5.42 -10.29
CA GLY A 50 -12.77 -5.00 -11.61
C GLY A 50 -11.85 -3.96 -12.26
N ASN A 51 -12.45 -2.99 -12.95
CA ASN A 51 -11.73 -1.91 -13.65
C ASN A 51 -11.71 -0.59 -12.85
N GLY A 52 -11.81 -0.63 -11.52
CA GLY A 52 -11.95 0.56 -10.66
C GLY A 52 -10.67 1.39 -10.48
N LEU A 53 -9.52 0.85 -10.89
CA LEU A 53 -8.23 1.54 -10.89
C LEU A 53 -7.97 2.35 -12.17
N LYS A 54 -8.54 1.94 -13.31
CA LYS A 54 -8.33 2.61 -14.59
C LYS A 54 -9.02 3.97 -14.58
N GLY A 55 -8.29 5.04 -14.91
CA GLY A 55 -8.81 6.40 -14.85
C GLY A 55 -9.15 6.88 -13.44
N ASN A 56 -8.53 6.29 -12.41
CA ASN A 56 -8.74 6.71 -11.04
C ASN A 56 -7.74 7.79 -10.64
N ASP A 57 -8.26 9.00 -10.46
CA ASP A 57 -7.45 10.17 -10.09
C ASP A 57 -7.05 10.18 -8.61
N ASN A 58 -7.74 9.42 -7.76
CA ASN A 58 -7.59 9.55 -6.30
C ASN A 58 -7.15 8.24 -5.64
N VAL A 59 -6.03 7.68 -6.10
CA VAL A 59 -5.42 6.51 -5.44
C VAL A 59 -4.44 6.96 -4.37
N THR A 60 -4.81 6.81 -3.11
CA THR A 60 -4.01 7.26 -1.96
C THR A 60 -3.16 6.13 -1.43
N LEU A 61 -1.84 6.27 -1.52
CA LEU A 61 -0.88 5.41 -0.85
C LEU A 61 -0.70 5.84 0.60
N THR A 62 -0.82 4.89 1.52
CA THR A 62 -0.46 5.11 2.93
C THR A 62 0.37 3.96 3.47
N LEU A 63 1.43 4.30 4.20
CA LEU A 63 2.21 3.34 4.97
C LEU A 63 1.55 3.13 6.34
N SER A 64 1.29 1.90 6.71
CA SER A 64 0.76 1.52 8.03
C SER A 64 1.59 0.39 8.62
N TRP A 65 1.49 0.20 9.93
CA TRP A 65 2.15 -0.92 10.59
C TRP A 65 1.37 -1.46 11.78
N ASN A 66 1.49 -2.77 11.98
CA ASN A 66 1.02 -3.43 13.20
C ASN A 66 2.20 -3.67 14.14
N VAL A 67 2.00 -3.36 15.42
CA VAL A 67 2.96 -3.74 16.48
C VAL A 67 2.58 -5.14 16.93
N ILE A 68 3.44 -6.13 16.65
CA ILE A 68 3.18 -7.53 17.03
C ILE A 68 3.79 -7.77 18.41
N PRO A 69 2.97 -7.89 19.49
CA PRO A 69 3.46 -8.27 20.80
C PRO A 69 3.63 -9.79 20.88
N ASN A 70 4.31 -10.26 21.94
CA ASN A 70 4.38 -11.69 22.23
C ASN A 70 3.03 -12.23 22.75
N ALA A 71 2.24 -11.39 23.42
CA ALA A 71 0.88 -11.66 23.87
C ALA A 71 0.10 -10.35 24.02
N GLY A 72 -1.23 -10.39 23.85
CA GLY A 72 -2.12 -9.24 24.05
C GLY A 72 -2.62 -8.58 22.76
N THR A 73 -2.97 -7.30 22.85
CA THR A 73 -3.63 -6.54 21.77
C THR A 73 -2.70 -6.30 20.59
N LEU A 74 -3.24 -6.31 19.38
CA LEU A 74 -2.53 -6.04 18.13
C LEU A 74 -2.79 -4.58 17.66
N PRO A 75 -1.96 -3.60 18.05
CA PRO A 75 -2.19 -2.21 17.71
C PRO A 75 -1.87 -1.99 16.23
N LYS A 76 -2.79 -1.34 15.53
CA LYS A 76 -2.62 -0.90 14.14
C LYS A 76 -2.40 0.60 14.13
N ILE A 77 -1.32 1.04 13.50
CA ILE A 77 -0.92 2.44 13.41
C ILE A 77 -0.88 2.83 11.93
N LYS A 78 -1.59 3.91 11.58
CA LYS A 78 -1.53 4.53 10.25
C LYS A 78 -0.43 5.60 10.29
N GLY A 79 0.47 5.58 9.31
CA GLY A 79 1.49 6.60 9.16
C GLY A 79 0.86 7.97 8.90
N SER A 80 1.56 9.03 9.30
CA SER A 80 1.10 10.41 9.08
C SER A 80 1.20 10.85 7.62
N GLY A 81 2.10 10.25 6.84
CA GLY A 81 2.30 10.56 5.43
C GLY A 81 1.38 9.75 4.52
N SER A 82 0.84 10.42 3.51
CA SER A 82 0.16 9.80 2.38
C SER A 82 0.63 10.41 1.06
N HIS A 83 0.44 9.69 -0.04
CA HIS A 83 0.77 10.16 -1.37
C HIS A 83 -0.33 9.78 -2.36
N VAL A 84 -0.80 10.72 -3.18
CA VAL A 84 -1.86 10.47 -4.15
C VAL A 84 -1.26 10.25 -5.53
N ILE A 85 -1.68 9.15 -6.18
CA ILE A 85 -1.29 8.77 -7.52
C ILE A 85 -2.53 8.76 -8.41
N HIS A 86 -2.35 9.23 -9.64
CA HIS A 86 -3.37 9.25 -10.66
C HIS A 86 -3.07 8.14 -11.67
N PHE A 87 -4.04 7.26 -11.91
CA PHE A 87 -3.92 6.19 -12.88
C PHE A 87 -4.45 6.65 -14.24
N PRO A 88 -3.77 6.31 -15.35
CA PRO A 88 -4.20 6.72 -16.67
C PRO A 88 -5.51 6.05 -17.09
N ASP A 89 -6.25 6.73 -17.97
CA ASP A 89 -7.47 6.21 -18.61
C ASP A 89 -7.19 5.10 -19.63
N GLN A 90 -5.94 4.87 -19.98
CA GLN A 90 -5.53 3.86 -20.96
C GLN A 90 -4.37 3.05 -20.41
N TYR A 91 -4.43 1.73 -20.61
CA TYR A 91 -3.31 0.85 -20.30
C TYR A 91 -2.22 1.09 -21.35
N THR A 92 -1.00 1.32 -20.89
CA THR A 92 0.16 1.37 -21.79
C THR A 92 0.40 -0.04 -22.33
N GLY A 93 0.13 -0.24 -23.62
CA GLY A 93 0.36 -1.51 -24.30
C GLY A 93 1.84 -1.69 -24.61
N GLY A 94 2.57 -2.40 -23.74
CA GLY A 94 3.91 -2.92 -24.04
C GLY A 94 5.03 -1.88 -24.14
N ARG A 95 6.25 -2.34 -23.83
CA ARG A 95 7.49 -1.54 -23.79
C ARG A 95 7.85 -1.03 -25.19
N VAL A 96 8.10 0.27 -25.31
CA VAL A 96 9.12 0.79 -26.25
C VAL A 96 10.50 0.65 -25.62
#